data_AF-A0A528D730-F1
#
_entry.id   AF-A0A528D730-F1
#
_cell.length_a   1.000
_cell.length_b   1.000
_cell.length_c   1.000
_cell.angle_alpha   90.00
_cell.angle_beta   90.00
_cell.angle_gamma   90.00
#
_symmetry.space_group_name_H-M   'P 1'
#
loop_
_entity.id
_entity.type
_entity.pdbx_description
1 polymer ?
#
loop_
_entity_poly.entity_id
_entity_poly.type
_entity_poly.pdbx_seq_one_letter_code
_entity_poly.pdbx_strand_id
1 'polypeptide(L)' 'LSGGTTMVVDFCLPAPQQSLLEALQMWDNKTSKAACDYSFHMAITWWGKQVFDEMATVVDRGITSFKHFMAYKGALMV' A
#
# COMPACT_ATOMS: atom_id res chain seq x y z
N LEU A 1 17.86 -4.47 10.42
CA LEU A 1 19.28 -4.85 10.25
C LEU A 1 19.86 -5.58 11.47
N SER A 2 19.86 -5.03 12.69
CA SER A 2 20.52 -5.67 13.85
C SER A 2 20.03 -7.09 14.21
N GLY A 3 18.86 -7.50 13.73
CA GLY A 3 18.32 -8.87 13.88
C GLY A 3 18.45 -9.76 12.65
N GLY A 4 19.24 -9.38 11.65
CA GLY A 4 19.49 -10.19 10.44
C GLY A 4 18.52 -10.00 9.27
N THR A 5 17.34 -9.39 9.47
CA THR A 5 16.43 -9.03 8.37
C THR A 5 16.98 -7.85 7.56
N THR A 6 17.12 -8.03 6.25
CA THR A 6 17.72 -7.08 5.31
C THR A 6 16.72 -6.42 4.35
N MET A 7 15.46 -6.85 4.34
CA MET A 7 14.40 -6.22 3.54
C MET A 7 13.06 -6.28 4.29
N VAL A 8 12.22 -5.26 4.10
CA VAL A 8 10.84 -5.24 4.60
C VAL A 8 9.85 -5.02 3.47
N VAL A 9 8.63 -5.55 3.61
CA VAL A 9 7.50 -5.20 2.75
C VAL A 9 6.40 -4.64 3.65
N ASP A 10 6.16 -3.34 3.57
CA ASP A 10 5.20 -2.63 4.43
C ASP A 10 3.81 -2.56 3.77
N PHE A 11 2.79 -2.08 4.46
CA PHE A 11 1.43 -1.92 3.90
C PHE A 11 1.15 -0.45 3.61
N CYS A 12 1.05 -0.10 2.32
CA CYS A 12 0.47 1.18 1.93
C CYS A 12 -1.03 1.16 2.20
N LEU A 13 -1.52 2.06 3.06
CA LEU A 13 -2.90 2.09 3.56
C LEU A 13 -3.60 3.39 3.15
N PRO A 14 -4.34 3.39 2.02
CA PRO A 14 -5.18 4.53 1.64
C PRO A 14 -6.30 4.76 2.66
N ALA A 15 -6.60 6.04 2.94
CA ALA A 15 -7.82 6.42 3.65
C ALA A 15 -9.08 6.07 2.82
N PRO A 16 -10.28 5.98 3.44
CA PRO A 16 -11.51 5.77 2.70
C PRO A 16 -11.70 6.82 1.58
N GLN A 17 -12.02 6.37 0.37
CA GLN A 17 -12.15 7.19 -0.86
C GLN A 17 -10.87 7.89 -1.34
N GLN A 18 -9.71 7.60 -0.74
CA GLN A 18 -8.43 8.14 -1.22
C GLN A 18 -7.91 7.37 -2.44
N SER A 19 -7.27 8.08 -3.38
CA SER A 19 -6.53 7.45 -4.50
C SER A 19 -5.41 6.53 -3.98
N LEU A 20 -5.23 5.38 -4.64
CA LEU A 20 -4.11 4.48 -4.36
C LEU A 20 -2.77 5.16 -4.68
N LEU A 21 -2.73 6.02 -5.68
CA LEU A 21 -1.50 6.69 -6.14
C LEU A 21 -1.09 7.83 -5.18
N GLU A 22 -2.06 8.56 -4.64
CA GLU A 22 -1.82 9.54 -3.57
C GLU A 22 -1.31 8.86 -2.30
N ALA A 23 -1.92 7.74 -1.92
CA ALA A 23 -1.45 6.92 -0.80
C ALA A 23 -0.02 6.43 -1.02
N LEU A 24 0.29 5.92 -2.22
CA LEU A 24 1.64 5.49 -2.55
C LEU A 24 2.67 6.63 -2.42
N GLN A 25 2.35 7.82 -2.92
CA GLN A 25 3.24 8.99 -2.79
C GLN A 25 3.49 9.37 -1.32
N MET A 26 2.48 9.25 -0.45
CA MET A 26 2.67 9.47 0.98
C MET A 26 3.60 8.41 1.61
N TRP A 27 3.51 7.15 1.16
CA TRP A 27 4.39 6.08 1.64
C TRP A 27 5.83 6.26 1.15
N ASP A 28 6.02 6.67 -0.11
CA ASP A 28 7.33 7.04 -0.65
C ASP A 28 7.99 8.14 0.20
N ASN A 29 7.22 9.14 0.64
CA ASN A 29 7.74 10.20 1.51
C ASN A 29 8.13 9.69 2.91
N LYS A 30 7.36 8.74 3.47
CA LYS A 30 7.62 8.15 4.80
C LYS A 30 8.90 7.30 4.82
N THR A 31 9.27 6.70 3.69
CA THR A 31 10.42 5.79 3.60
C THR A 31 11.76 6.47 3.30
N SER A 32 11.80 7.80 3.28
CA SER A 32 13.04 8.59 3.07
C SER A 32 14.18 8.29 4.05
N LYS A 33 13.90 7.64 5.19
CA LYS A 33 14.89 7.23 6.20
C LYS A 33 15.08 5.71 6.31
N ALA A 34 14.60 4.94 5.33
CA ALA A 34 14.79 3.48 5.33
C ALA A 34 16.29 3.14 5.38
N ALA A 35 16.68 2.25 6.29
CA ALA A 35 18.07 1.84 6.48
C ALA A 35 18.43 0.56 5.71
N CYS A 36 17.47 -0.06 5.05
CA CYS A 36 17.63 -1.24 4.20
C CYS A 36 16.58 -1.21 3.08
N ASP A 37 16.68 -2.16 2.14
CA ASP A 37 15.75 -2.28 1.04
C ASP A 37 14.30 -2.48 1.55
N TYR A 38 13.35 -1.97 0.78
CA TYR A 38 11.94 -2.07 1.11
C TYR A 38 11.06 -2.16 -0.13
N SER A 39 9.83 -2.63 0.06
CA SER A 39 8.75 -2.56 -0.92
C SER A 39 7.41 -2.42 -0.19
N PHE A 40 6.29 -2.45 -0.91
CA PHE A 40 4.95 -2.30 -0.36
C PHE A 40 3.98 -3.37 -0.87
N HIS A 41 3.06 -3.77 0.01
CA HIS A 41 1.74 -4.26 -0.35
C HIS A 41 0.79 -3.06 -0.49
N MET A 42 -0.10 -3.04 -1.49
CA MET A 42 -1.16 -2.02 -1.58
C MET A 42 -2.43 -2.52 -0.89
N ALA A 43 -2.93 -1.81 0.12
CA ALA A 43 -4.21 -2.15 0.72
C ALA A 43 -5.38 -1.63 -0.11
N ILE A 44 -6.39 -2.48 -0.29
CA ILE A 44 -7.69 -2.09 -0.83
C ILE A 44 -8.62 -1.89 0.37
N THR A 45 -8.88 -0.63 0.71
CA THR A 45 -9.71 -0.21 1.87
C THR A 45 -11.10 0.30 1.45
N TRP A 46 -11.34 0.41 0.13
CA TRP A 46 -12.63 0.70 -0.48
C TRP A 46 -12.63 0.23 -1.94
N TRP A 47 -13.80 0.20 -2.60
CA TRP A 47 -13.93 -0.25 -3.99
C TRP A 47 -14.69 0.75 -4.87
N GLY A 48 -14.24 0.92 -6.10
CA GLY A 48 -14.86 1.76 -7.12
C GLY A 48 -14.08 1.71 -8.44
N LYS A 49 -14.61 2.36 -9.50
CA LYS A 49 -13.96 2.36 -10.82
C LYS A 49 -12.54 2.94 -10.75
N GLN A 50 -12.33 4.00 -9.97
CA GLN A 50 -11.01 4.58 -9.76
C GLN A 50 -10.01 3.58 -9.21
N VAL A 51 -10.36 2.85 -8.14
CA VAL A 51 -9.50 1.81 -7.55
C VAL A 51 -9.15 0.74 -8.59
N PHE A 52 -10.15 0.25 -9.33
CA PHE A 52 -9.93 -0.74 -10.39
C PHE A 52 -8.94 -0.25 -11.45
N ASP A 53 -9.11 0.98 -11.94
CA ASP A 53 -8.21 1.56 -12.94
C ASP A 53 -6.80 1.81 -12.37
N GLU A 54 -6.69 2.30 -11.13
CA GLU A 54 -5.41 2.62 -10.48
C GLU A 54 -4.61 1.36 -10.11
N MET A 55 -5.25 0.22 -9.86
CA MET A 55 -4.56 -1.04 -9.57
C MET A 55 -3.57 -1.44 -10.68
N ALA A 56 -3.90 -1.19 -11.95
CA ALA A 56 -2.98 -1.43 -13.06
C ALA A 56 -1.73 -0.54 -12.95
N THR A 57 -1.91 0.76 -12.70
CA THR A 57 -0.79 1.69 -12.48
C THR A 57 0.04 1.33 -11.25
N VAL A 58 -0.59 0.81 -10.18
CA VAL A 58 0.11 0.31 -8.99
C VAL A 58 1.02 -0.87 -9.34
N VAL A 59 0.57 -1.77 -10.21
CA VAL A 59 1.40 -2.87 -10.74
C VAL A 59 2.56 -2.33 -11.58
N ASP A 60 2.32 -1.35 -12.45
CA ASP A 60 3.38 -0.69 -13.25
C ASP A 60 4.43 0.01 -12.36
N ARG A 61 4.04 0.42 -11.15
CA ARG A 61 4.92 1.00 -10.13
C ARG A 61 5.68 -0.05 -9.31
N GLY A 62 5.57 -1.33 -9.65
CA GLY A 62 6.32 -2.42 -9.02
C GLY A 62 5.64 -3.06 -7.81
N ILE A 63 4.38 -2.73 -7.51
CA ILE A 63 3.62 -3.35 -6.42
C ILE A 63 2.69 -4.42 -6.99
N THR A 64 3.03 -5.69 -6.77
CA THR A 64 2.33 -6.83 -7.38
C THR A 64 1.45 -7.60 -6.39
N SER A 65 1.12 -7.00 -5.25
CA SER A 65 0.32 -7.65 -4.20
C SER A 65 -0.66 -6.69 -3.54
N PHE A 66 -1.88 -7.17 -3.33
CA PHE A 66 -3.00 -6.39 -2.82
C PHE A 66 -3.57 -7.02 -1.54
N LYS A 67 -3.69 -6.22 -0.48
CA LYS A 67 -4.22 -6.65 0.81
C LYS A 67 -5.69 -6.25 0.95
N HIS A 68 -6.53 -7.23 1.26
CA HIS A 68 -7.94 -7.03 1.57
C HIS A 68 -8.20 -7.28 3.06
N PHE A 69 -9.17 -6.57 3.62
CA PHE A 69 -9.60 -6.73 5.00
C PHE A 69 -11.06 -7.21 5.03
N MET A 70 -11.28 -8.40 5.59
CA MET A 70 -12.64 -8.94 5.85
C MET A 70 -13.13 -8.60 7.27
N ALA A 71 -12.36 -7.80 8.00
CA ALA A 71 -12.64 -7.34 9.36
C ALA A 71 -12.47 -5.80 9.41
N TYR A 72 -12.68 -5.21 10.59
CA TYR A 72 -12.66 -3.75 10.81
C TYR A 72 -13.80 -3.01 10.10
N LYS A 73 -15.04 -3.45 10.39
CA LYS A 73 -16.27 -2.83 9.90
C LYS A 73 -16.27 -1.31 10.17
N GLY A 74 -16.49 -0.53 9.12
CA GLY A 74 -16.54 0.94 9.20
C GLY A 74 -15.18 1.65 9.16
N ALA A 75 -14.06 0.91 9.02
CA ALA A 75 -12.73 1.49 8.92
C ALA A 75 -11.95 0.98 7.70
N LEU A 76 -11.67 -0.32 7.63
CA LEU A 76 -10.85 -0.93 6.57
C LEU A 76 -11.54 -2.06 5.81
N MET A 77 -12.65 -2.57 6.35
CA MET A 77 -13.41 -3.66 5.74
C MET A 77 -13.90 -3.25 4.35
N VAL A 78 -13.61 -4.10 3.36
CA VAL A 78 -14.14 -3.99 1.98
C VAL A 78 -15.13 -5.12 1.73
#